data_AF-A0A3S4HX74-F1
#
_entry.id   AF-A0A3S4HX74-F1
#
_cell.length_a   1.000
_cell.length_b   1.000
_cell.length_c   1.000
_cell.angle_alpha   90.00
_cell.angle_beta   90.00
_cell.angle_gamma   90.00
#
_symmetry.space_group_name_H-M   'P 1'
#
loop_
_entity.id
_entity.type
_entity.pdbx_description
1 polymer ?
#
loop_
_entity_poly.entity_id
_entity_poly.type
_entity_poly.pdbx_seq_one_letter_code
_entity_poly.pdbx_strand_id
1 'polypeptide(L)'
;MLQSIKEGVIAVDDSGEVTLINHAAQALLDYRKTQDDARLSTLSHAWSQVVDISEVLRDGTPRRDEEIIVKGRLLLVNTVPVRSNGEIIGAISTFRDKTEVRQLMQRLDGMVNYADALRERSHEFMNKLHVILGLLHLKSYKQLEAYIIKTANNYQEEIGLLLGKNKGRRLSLAFCSVRLLAPLISGTAW
;
A
#
# COMPACT_ATOMS: atom_id res chain seq x y z
N MET A 1 22.78 -12.92 -9.49
CA MET A 1 22.14 -13.47 -8.28
C MET A 1 20.64 -13.18 -8.34
N LEU A 2 19.88 -14.04 -9.00
CA LEU A 2 18.41 -14.05 -9.02
C LEU A 2 17.94 -15.42 -8.46
N GLN A 3 18.57 -15.83 -7.37
CA GLN A 3 18.12 -16.98 -6.58
C GLN A 3 16.96 -16.50 -5.71
N SER A 4 15.71 -16.62 -6.17
CA SER A 4 14.55 -16.73 -5.26
C SER A 4 13.19 -16.92 -5.92
N ILE A 5 13.09 -16.98 -7.25
CA ILE A 5 11.80 -17.33 -7.87
C ILE A 5 11.63 -18.85 -7.81
N LYS A 6 11.21 -19.37 -6.66
CA LYS A 6 10.74 -20.75 -6.52
C LYS A 6 9.33 -20.81 -7.08
N GLU A 7 9.20 -21.06 -8.38
CA GLU A 7 7.89 -21.24 -9.02
C GLU A 7 7.25 -22.54 -8.57
N GLY A 8 6.08 -22.43 -7.96
CA GLY A 8 5.24 -23.58 -7.65
C GLY A 8 4.60 -24.13 -8.91
N VAL A 9 4.53 -25.45 -9.02
CA VAL A 9 3.85 -26.14 -10.12
C VAL A 9 2.96 -27.23 -9.54
N ILE A 10 1.69 -27.23 -9.96
CA ILE A 10 0.70 -28.28 -9.71
C ILE A 10 0.14 -28.74 -11.07
N ALA A 11 0.04 -30.04 -11.26
CA ALA A 11 -0.68 -30.62 -12.39
C ALA A 11 -1.89 -31.40 -11.88
N VAL A 12 -2.99 -31.31 -12.62
CA VAL A 12 -4.22 -32.07 -12.38
C VAL A 12 -4.59 -32.87 -13.62
N ASP A 13 -5.29 -33.99 -13.43
CA ASP A 13 -5.92 -34.74 -14.51
C ASP A 13 -7.24 -34.10 -15.00
N ASP A 14 -7.93 -34.78 -15.91
CA ASP A 14 -9.23 -34.38 -16.48
C ASP A 14 -10.36 -34.35 -15.44
N SER A 15 -10.24 -35.08 -14.34
CA SER A 15 -11.15 -35.05 -13.20
C SER A 15 -10.86 -33.92 -12.21
N GLY A 16 -9.74 -33.21 -12.40
CA GLY A 16 -9.29 -32.14 -11.50
C GLY A 16 -8.52 -32.65 -10.28
N GLU A 17 -8.13 -33.92 -10.26
CA GLU A 17 -7.32 -34.50 -9.19
C GLU A 17 -5.84 -34.20 -9.39
N VAL A 18 -5.14 -33.82 -8.33
CA VAL A 18 -3.72 -33.46 -8.37
C VAL A 18 -2.87 -34.69 -8.64
N THR A 19 -2.21 -34.72 -9.79
CA THR A 19 -1.30 -35.79 -10.22
C THR A 19 0.16 -35.47 -9.88
N LEU A 20 0.52 -34.18 -9.84
CA LEU A 20 1.89 -33.75 -9.56
C LEU A 20 1.93 -32.43 -8.78
N ILE A 21 2.86 -32.34 -7.85
CA ILE A 21 3.18 -31.09 -7.14
C ILE A 21 4.70 -31.00 -6.92
N ASN A 22 5.31 -29.88 -7.29
CA ASN A 22 6.74 -29.67 -7.08
C ASN A 22 7.05 -29.17 -5.64
N HIS A 23 8.33 -29.21 -5.24
CA HIS A 23 8.73 -28.80 -3.89
C HIS A 23 8.46 -27.32 -3.59
N ALA A 24 8.59 -26.44 -4.59
CA ALA A 24 8.28 -25.02 -4.43
C ALA A 24 6.80 -24.80 -4.12
N ALA A 25 5.92 -25.52 -4.81
CA ALA A 25 4.49 -25.51 -4.57
C ALA A 25 4.14 -26.00 -3.16
N GLN A 26 4.76 -27.10 -2.73
CA GLN A 26 4.63 -27.61 -1.37
C GLN A 26 5.04 -26.57 -0.33
N ALA A 27 6.16 -25.88 -0.54
CA ALA A 27 6.64 -24.86 0.40
C ALA A 27 5.74 -23.62 0.44
N LEU A 28 5.24 -23.17 -0.71
CA LEU A 28 4.37 -22.00 -0.83
C LEU A 28 2.97 -22.25 -0.27
N LEU A 29 2.44 -23.45 -0.43
CA LEU A 29 1.16 -23.88 0.14
C LEU A 29 1.31 -24.39 1.59
N ASP A 30 2.55 -24.55 2.06
CA ASP A 30 2.89 -25.16 3.35
C ASP A 30 2.22 -26.53 3.50
N TYR A 31 2.37 -27.34 2.45
CA TYR A 31 1.96 -28.72 2.37
C TYR A 31 3.18 -29.63 2.58
N ARG A 32 3.14 -30.49 3.60
CA ARG A 32 4.16 -31.52 3.83
C ARG A 32 3.67 -32.87 3.31
N LYS A 33 4.41 -33.42 2.35
CA LYS A 33 4.23 -34.80 1.89
C LYS A 33 4.57 -35.75 3.04
N THR A 34 3.58 -36.29 3.73
CA THR A 34 3.76 -37.49 4.56
C THR A 34 3.61 -38.72 3.68
N GLN A 35 4.25 -39.81 4.06
CA GLN A 35 4.45 -41.02 3.28
C GLN A 35 3.17 -41.78 2.86
N ASP A 36 1.99 -41.31 3.26
CA ASP A 36 0.69 -41.89 2.90
C ASP A 36 0.06 -41.14 1.70
N ASP A 37 -0.15 -41.87 0.59
CA ASP A 37 -0.79 -41.42 -0.66
C ASP A 37 -2.24 -40.91 -0.47
N ALA A 38 -2.83 -41.02 0.72
CA ALA A 38 -4.17 -40.55 1.04
C ALA A 38 -4.36 -39.01 1.05
N ARG A 39 -3.31 -38.22 0.79
CA ARG A 39 -3.33 -36.74 0.90
C ARG A 39 -3.39 -35.98 -0.43
N LEU A 40 -3.34 -36.64 -1.58
CA LEU A 40 -3.48 -35.95 -2.88
C LEU A 40 -4.92 -35.48 -3.09
N SER A 41 -5.93 -36.28 -2.75
CA SER A 41 -7.34 -35.88 -2.82
C SER A 41 -7.68 -34.69 -1.91
N THR A 42 -7.06 -34.61 -0.73
CA THR A 42 -7.21 -33.44 0.16
C THR A 42 -6.59 -32.19 -0.45
N LEU A 43 -5.45 -32.34 -1.15
CA LEU A 43 -4.86 -31.25 -1.91
C LEU A 43 -5.72 -30.84 -3.09
N SER A 44 -6.27 -31.80 -3.85
CA SER A 44 -7.19 -31.53 -4.96
C SER A 44 -8.36 -30.69 -4.48
N HIS A 45 -9.00 -31.10 -3.38
CA HIS A 45 -10.11 -30.35 -2.81
C HIS A 45 -9.70 -28.94 -2.36
N ALA A 46 -8.57 -28.79 -1.67
CA ALA A 46 -8.09 -27.48 -1.22
C ALA A 46 -7.69 -26.59 -2.40
N TRP A 47 -7.11 -27.17 -3.45
CA TRP A 47 -6.65 -26.45 -4.63
C TRP A 47 -7.81 -25.99 -5.50
N SER A 48 -8.82 -26.84 -5.73
CA SER A 48 -10.04 -26.48 -6.46
C SER A 48 -10.89 -25.42 -5.75
N GLN A 49 -10.70 -25.20 -4.45
CA GLN A 49 -11.32 -24.08 -3.72
C GLN A 49 -10.57 -22.75 -3.92
N VAL A 50 -9.31 -22.80 -4.30
CA VAL A 50 -8.41 -21.63 -4.40
C VAL A 50 -8.28 -21.17 -5.85
N VAL A 51 -8.28 -22.10 -6.81
CA VAL A 51 -8.19 -21.83 -8.24
C VAL A 51 -9.32 -22.57 -8.95
N ASP A 52 -10.11 -21.86 -9.75
CA ASP A 52 -11.13 -22.48 -10.57
C ASP A 52 -10.51 -23.08 -11.84
N ILE A 53 -10.12 -24.35 -11.72
CA ILE A 53 -9.53 -25.14 -12.81
C ILE A 53 -10.61 -25.74 -13.70
N SER A 54 -11.84 -25.83 -13.20
CA SER A 54 -13.00 -26.45 -13.87
C SER A 54 -13.27 -25.80 -15.22
N GLU A 55 -13.14 -24.48 -15.31
CA GLU A 55 -13.33 -23.77 -16.58
C GLU A 55 -12.22 -24.12 -17.58
N VAL A 56 -10.96 -24.13 -17.15
CA VAL A 56 -9.82 -24.47 -18.00
C VAL A 56 -9.92 -25.90 -18.55
N LEU A 57 -10.43 -26.83 -17.74
CA LEU A 57 -10.69 -28.22 -18.16
C LEU A 57 -11.90 -28.32 -19.12
N ARG A 58 -12.92 -27.48 -18.94
CA ARG A 58 -14.16 -27.50 -19.74
C ARG A 58 -14.02 -26.82 -21.11
N ASP A 59 -13.45 -25.62 -21.15
CA ASP A 59 -13.39 -24.79 -22.34
C ASP A 59 -11.98 -24.77 -22.99
N GLY A 60 -10.97 -25.26 -22.29
CA GLY A 60 -9.60 -25.29 -22.78
C GLY A 60 -8.96 -23.90 -22.93
N THR A 61 -9.51 -22.90 -22.25
CA THR A 61 -9.04 -21.51 -22.25
C THR A 61 -8.04 -21.33 -21.11
N PRO A 62 -6.80 -20.92 -21.40
CA PRO A 62 -5.83 -20.62 -20.36
C PRO A 62 -6.27 -19.45 -19.47
N ARG A 63 -6.09 -19.57 -18.16
CA ARG A 63 -6.21 -18.47 -17.19
C ARG A 63 -4.83 -17.95 -16.84
N ARG A 64 -4.62 -16.64 -16.93
CA ARG A 64 -3.30 -16.02 -16.78
C ARG A 64 -3.34 -14.87 -15.81
N ASP A 65 -2.24 -14.69 -15.11
CA ASP A 65 -1.98 -13.57 -14.20
C ASP A 65 -3.06 -13.38 -13.14
N GLU A 66 -3.66 -14.47 -12.65
CA GLU A 66 -4.65 -14.41 -11.58
C GLU A 66 -3.96 -14.21 -10.24
N GLU A 67 -4.36 -13.18 -9.51
CA GLU A 67 -3.85 -12.92 -8.16
C GLU A 67 -4.73 -13.58 -7.10
N ILE A 68 -4.12 -14.44 -6.29
CA ILE A 68 -4.78 -15.08 -5.15
C ILE A 68 -4.00 -14.81 -3.87
N ILE A 69 -4.71 -14.78 -2.74
CA ILE A 69 -4.09 -14.67 -1.42
C ILE A 69 -4.21 -16.01 -0.70
N VAL A 70 -3.08 -16.64 -0.43
CA VAL A 70 -3.00 -17.90 0.30
C VAL A 70 -2.17 -17.69 1.55
N LYS A 71 -2.76 -17.90 2.74
CA LYS A 71 -2.09 -17.75 4.05
C LYS A 71 -1.32 -16.42 4.18
N GLY A 72 -1.88 -15.32 3.65
CA GLY A 72 -1.28 -13.98 3.69
C GLY A 72 -0.18 -13.71 2.66
N ARG A 73 0.10 -14.66 1.74
CA ARG A 73 1.00 -14.46 0.60
C ARG A 73 0.20 -14.14 -0.65
N LEU A 74 0.68 -13.18 -1.42
CA LEU A 74 0.15 -12.89 -2.76
C LEU A 74 0.82 -13.83 -3.76
N LEU A 75 0.04 -14.70 -4.40
CA LEU A 75 0.50 -15.58 -5.45
C LEU A 75 -0.09 -15.13 -6.78
N LEU A 76 0.75 -15.06 -7.80
CA LEU A 76 0.34 -14.89 -9.19
C LEU A 76 0.27 -16.27 -9.84
N VAL A 77 -0.91 -16.65 -10.34
CA VAL A 77 -1.21 -17.98 -10.86
C VAL A 77 -1.45 -17.93 -12.36
N ASN A 78 -0.90 -18.90 -13.06
CA ASN A 78 -1.20 -19.18 -14.46
C ASN A 78 -1.64 -20.63 -14.58
N THR A 79 -2.79 -20.89 -15.18
CA THR A 79 -3.32 -22.22 -15.42
C THR A 79 -3.50 -22.45 -16.92
N VAL A 80 -2.89 -23.51 -17.43
CA VAL A 80 -2.94 -23.88 -18.85
C VAL A 80 -3.47 -25.31 -19.00
N PRO A 81 -4.33 -25.60 -19.98
CA PRO A 81 -4.79 -26.96 -20.24
C PRO A 81 -3.68 -27.79 -20.87
N VAL A 82 -3.63 -29.07 -20.55
CA VAL A 82 -2.77 -30.06 -21.19
C VAL A 82 -3.61 -30.83 -22.19
N ARG A 83 -3.14 -30.91 -23.44
CA ARG A 83 -3.86 -31.60 -24.52
C ARG A 83 -3.06 -32.77 -25.06
N SER A 84 -3.74 -33.88 -25.34
CA SER A 84 -3.21 -35.04 -26.06
C SER A 84 -4.18 -35.38 -27.19
N ASN A 85 -3.67 -35.54 -28.42
CA ASN A 85 -4.49 -35.82 -29.61
C ASN A 85 -5.68 -34.85 -29.84
N GLY A 86 -5.58 -33.61 -29.35
CA GLY A 86 -6.65 -32.60 -29.45
C GLY A 86 -7.63 -32.59 -28.29
N GLU A 87 -7.63 -33.60 -27.43
CA GLU A 87 -8.46 -33.70 -26.22
C GLU A 87 -7.72 -33.14 -25.00
N ILE A 88 -8.46 -32.51 -24.08
CA ILE A 88 -7.91 -32.01 -22.82
C ILE A 88 -7.80 -33.19 -21.85
N ILE A 89 -6.58 -33.47 -21.39
CA ILE A 89 -6.28 -34.57 -20.46
C ILE A 89 -5.96 -34.08 -19.05
N GLY A 90 -6.07 -32.78 -18.80
CA GLY A 90 -5.75 -32.16 -17.52
C GLY A 90 -5.33 -30.70 -17.66
N ALA A 91 -4.76 -30.15 -16.59
CA ALA A 91 -4.25 -28.78 -16.56
C ALA A 91 -3.00 -28.65 -15.69
N ILE A 92 -2.17 -27.66 -15.99
CA ILE A 92 -1.00 -27.28 -15.20
C ILE A 92 -1.20 -25.86 -14.69
N SER A 93 -1.12 -25.70 -13.37
CA SER A 93 -1.07 -24.42 -12.70
C SER A 93 0.34 -24.12 -12.22
N THR A 94 0.89 -22.99 -12.65
CA THR A 94 2.14 -22.43 -12.13
C THR A 94 1.82 -21.24 -11.24
N PHE A 95 2.61 -21.04 -10.19
CA PHE A 95 2.39 -19.93 -9.28
C PHE A 95 3.68 -19.33 -8.75
N ARG A 96 3.66 -18.02 -8.58
CA ARG A 96 4.82 -17.22 -8.20
C ARG A 96 4.46 -16.30 -7.03
N ASP A 97 5.24 -16.38 -5.95
CA ASP A 97 5.11 -15.46 -4.82
C ASP A 97 5.53 -14.04 -5.24
N LYS A 98 4.61 -13.10 -5.09
CA LYS A 98 4.79 -11.67 -5.40
C LYS A 98 4.69 -10.79 -4.16
N THR A 99 4.65 -11.39 -2.97
CA THR A 99 4.45 -10.67 -1.71
C THR A 99 5.53 -9.62 -1.47
N GLU A 100 6.80 -9.96 -1.65
CA GLU A 100 7.92 -9.02 -1.45
C GLU A 100 7.86 -7.85 -2.43
N VAL A 101 7.59 -8.13 -3.71
CA VAL A 101 7.46 -7.09 -4.74
C VAL A 101 6.30 -6.16 -4.42
N ARG A 102 5.13 -6.70 -4.04
CA ARG A 102 3.97 -5.89 -3.64
C ARG A 102 4.28 -5.01 -2.44
N GLN A 103 4.95 -5.55 -1.42
CA GLN A 103 5.34 -4.78 -0.24
C GLN A 103 6.31 -3.63 -0.59
N LEU A 104 7.25 -3.87 -1.51
CA LEU A 104 8.16 -2.83 -1.99
C LEU A 104 7.41 -1.75 -2.76
N MET A 105 6.48 -2.11 -3.65
CA MET A 105 5.65 -1.14 -4.37
C MET A 105 4.83 -0.29 -3.40
N GLN A 106 4.18 -0.90 -2.40
CA GLN A 106 3.43 -0.17 -1.38
C GLN A 106 4.30 0.82 -0.59
N ARG A 107 5.55 0.44 -0.25
CA ARG A 107 6.49 1.35 0.42
C ARG A 107 6.89 2.51 -0.49
N LEU A 108 7.13 2.24 -1.77
CA LEU A 108 7.48 3.26 -2.75
C LEU A 108 6.32 4.25 -2.95
N ASP A 109 5.10 3.76 -3.15
CA ASP A 109 3.90 4.59 -3.27
C ASP A 109 3.73 5.49 -2.04
N GLY A 110 3.94 4.93 -0.83
CA GLY A 110 3.94 5.69 0.41
C GLY A 110 4.97 6.83 0.42
N MET A 111 6.19 6.58 -0.06
CA MET A 111 7.23 7.61 -0.16
C MET A 111 6.91 8.69 -1.20
N VAL A 112 6.37 8.30 -2.36
CA VAL A 112 5.95 9.25 -3.41
C VAL A 112 4.85 10.17 -2.87
N ASN A 113 3.81 9.60 -2.27
CA ASN A 113 2.73 10.37 -1.66
C ASN A 113 3.24 11.32 -0.57
N TYR A 114 4.19 10.87 0.25
CA TYR A 114 4.81 11.72 1.27
C TYR A 114 5.61 12.88 0.66
N ALA A 115 6.38 12.63 -0.40
CA ALA A 115 7.14 13.66 -1.10
C ALA A 115 6.21 14.69 -1.76
N ASP A 116 5.09 14.26 -2.34
CA ASP A 116 4.10 15.15 -2.93
C ASP A 116 3.40 16.02 -1.88
N ALA A 117 3.00 15.43 -0.74
CA ALA A 117 2.45 16.19 0.38
C ALA A 117 3.45 17.25 0.91
N LEU A 118 4.73 16.89 1.02
CA LEU A 118 5.79 17.83 1.42
C LEU A 118 5.97 18.96 0.39
N ARG A 119 5.90 18.64 -0.90
CA ARG A 119 5.99 19.64 -1.99
C ARG A 119 4.81 20.62 -1.94
N GLU A 120 3.59 20.13 -1.77
CA GLU A 120 2.40 20.97 -1.62
C GLU A 120 2.53 21.90 -0.40
N ARG A 121 2.97 21.38 0.75
CA ARG A 121 3.23 22.19 1.96
C ARG A 121 4.31 23.23 1.75
N SER A 122 5.37 22.89 1.03
CA SER A 122 6.42 23.84 0.69
C SER A 122 5.88 24.96 -0.19
N HIS A 123 5.04 24.63 -1.17
CA HIS A 123 4.36 25.61 -2.02
C HIS A 123 3.44 26.53 -1.21
N GLU A 124 2.64 25.97 -0.31
CA GLU A 124 1.76 26.73 0.59
C GLU A 124 2.56 27.68 1.49
N PHE A 125 3.70 27.21 2.04
CA PHE A 125 4.60 28.02 2.85
C PHE A 125 5.20 29.19 2.05
N MET A 126 5.67 28.93 0.83
CA MET A 126 6.17 29.98 -0.06
C MET A 126 5.07 30.99 -0.42
N ASN A 127 3.83 30.55 -0.64
CA ASN A 127 2.70 31.45 -0.87
C ASN A 127 2.46 32.36 0.34
N LYS A 128 2.54 31.83 1.57
CA LYS A 128 2.43 32.63 2.80
C LYS A 128 3.53 33.68 2.89
N LEU A 129 4.78 33.31 2.56
CA LEU A 129 5.91 34.26 2.53
C LEU A 129 5.72 35.36 1.48
N HIS A 130 5.23 35.03 0.29
CA HIS A 130 4.93 36.03 -0.74
C HIS A 130 3.86 37.02 -0.30
N VAL A 131 2.79 36.57 0.38
CA VAL A 131 1.76 37.46 0.92
C VAL A 131 2.35 38.38 2.00
N ILE A 132 3.15 37.84 2.91
CA ILE A 132 3.85 38.63 3.94
C ILE A 132 4.72 39.71 3.30
N LEU A 133 5.55 39.33 2.33
CA LEU A 133 6.44 40.26 1.62
C LEU A 133 5.65 41.33 0.86
N GLY A 134 4.55 40.96 0.20
CA GLY A 134 3.68 41.90 -0.50
C GLY A 134 3.04 42.93 0.43
N LEU A 135 2.48 42.49 1.56
CA LEU A 135 1.88 43.39 2.56
C LEU A 135 2.93 44.31 3.20
N LEU A 136 4.15 43.81 3.41
CA LEU A 136 5.27 44.60 3.91
C LEU A 136 5.67 45.71 2.92
N HIS A 137 5.82 45.40 1.62
CA HIS A 137 6.15 46.38 0.59
C HIS A 137 5.07 47.45 0.43
N LEU A 138 3.79 47.07 0.57
CA LEU A 138 2.65 47.98 0.56
C LEU A 138 2.51 48.79 1.87
N LYS A 139 3.39 48.56 2.86
CA LYS A 139 3.35 49.16 4.20
C LYS A 139 1.99 48.96 4.90
N SER A 140 1.29 47.87 4.56
CA SER A 140 -0.04 47.54 5.07
C SER A 140 0.05 46.76 6.39
N TYR A 141 0.62 47.40 7.42
CA TYR A 141 0.99 46.73 8.67
C TYR A 141 -0.20 46.11 9.40
N LYS A 142 -1.38 46.76 9.39
CA LYS A 142 -2.60 46.22 10.01
C LYS A 142 -3.05 44.91 9.37
N GLN A 143 -2.97 44.81 8.03
CA GLN A 143 -3.35 43.58 7.33
C GLN A 143 -2.30 42.50 7.50
N LEU A 144 -1.01 42.87 7.55
CA LEU A 144 0.09 41.95 7.83
C LEU A 144 -0.06 41.30 9.21
N GLU A 145 -0.33 42.10 10.24
CA GLU A 145 -0.57 41.60 11.60
C GLU A 145 -1.77 40.63 11.64
N ALA A 146 -2.89 41.01 11.04
CA ALA A 146 -4.08 40.15 10.96
C ALA A 146 -3.80 38.83 10.23
N TYR A 147 -3.02 38.86 9.14
CA TYR A 147 -2.66 37.67 8.37
C TYR A 147 -1.78 36.71 9.17
N ILE A 148 -0.78 37.23 9.89
CA ILE A 148 0.11 36.42 10.73
C ILE A 148 -0.67 35.76 11.86
N ILE A 149 -1.51 36.52 12.57
CA ILE A 149 -2.34 36.00 13.68
C ILE A 149 -3.28 34.91 13.16
N LYS A 150 -3.97 35.15 12.03
CA LYS A 150 -4.86 34.16 11.41
C LYS A 150 -4.10 32.89 11.02
N THR A 151 -2.93 33.03 10.40
CA THR A 151 -2.12 31.89 9.97
C THR A 151 -1.63 31.07 11.16
N ALA A 152 -1.23 31.73 12.26
CA ALA A 152 -0.79 31.06 13.48
C ALA A 152 -1.94 30.29 14.17
N ASN A 153 -3.14 30.88 14.24
CA ASN A 153 -4.33 30.22 14.81
C ASN A 153 -4.73 28.99 13.99
N ASN A 154 -4.78 29.13 12.66
CA ASN A 154 -5.12 28.02 11.77
C ASN A 154 -4.15 26.83 11.94
N TYR A 155 -2.85 27.08 12.12
CA TYR A 155 -1.86 26.03 12.35
C TYR A 155 -2.08 25.29 13.68
N GLN A 156 -2.53 25.99 14.73
CA GLN A 156 -2.85 25.37 16.01
C GLN A 156 -4.14 24.54 15.97
N GLU A 157 -5.17 25.00 15.25
CA GLU A 157 -6.40 24.24 15.05
C GLU A 157 -6.13 22.94 14.28
N GLU A 158 -5.32 23.00 13.22
CA GLU A 158 -4.97 21.85 12.40
C GLU A 158 -4.18 20.79 13.19
N ILE A 159 -3.19 21.22 13.99
CA ILE A 159 -2.44 20.33 14.89
C ILE A 159 -3.33 19.76 16.01
N GLY A 160 -4.24 20.58 16.55
CA GLY A 160 -5.18 20.16 17.60
C GLY A 160 -6.18 19.10 17.14
N LEU A 161 -6.54 19.10 15.86
CA LEU A 161 -7.39 18.08 15.24
C LEU A 161 -6.64 16.75 15.02
N LEU A 162 -5.37 16.81 14.60
CA LEU A 162 -4.52 15.62 14.40
C LEU A 162 -4.16 14.90 15.70
N LEU A 163 -4.00 15.65 16.79
CA LEU A 163 -3.62 15.10 18.11
C LEU A 163 -4.82 14.64 18.97
N GLY A 164 -6.04 14.63 18.43
CA GLY A 164 -7.20 13.98 19.06
C GLY A 164 -7.43 14.32 20.53
N LYS A 165 -7.83 15.56 20.83
CA LYS A 165 -8.36 16.04 22.14
C LYS A 165 -7.69 15.44 23.40
N ASN A 166 -6.87 16.26 24.06
CA ASN A 166 -7.05 16.46 25.50
C ASN A 166 -7.67 17.85 25.72
N LYS A 167 -8.99 17.85 25.95
CA LYS A 167 -9.73 18.97 26.54
C LYS A 167 -9.15 19.20 27.94
N GLY A 168 -8.52 20.35 28.15
CA GLY A 168 -8.25 20.87 29.48
C GLY A 168 -6.79 21.19 29.73
N ARG A 169 -6.53 22.49 29.89
CA ARG A 169 -5.29 23.15 30.35
C ARG A 169 -4.14 23.23 29.34
N ARG A 170 -3.71 24.49 29.17
CA ARG A 170 -2.57 25.02 28.39
C ARG A 170 -2.94 25.18 26.92
N LEU A 171 -2.82 26.35 26.28
CA LEU A 171 -1.75 27.34 26.38
C LEU A 171 -2.26 28.78 26.53
N SER A 172 -1.99 29.40 27.69
CA SER A 172 -1.78 30.85 27.82
C SER A 172 -0.36 31.27 27.38
N LEU A 173 0.41 30.35 26.78
CA LEU A 173 1.84 30.50 26.52
C LEU A 173 2.17 31.14 25.15
N ALA A 174 1.29 31.05 24.15
CA ALA A 174 1.52 31.68 22.83
C ALA A 174 1.01 33.13 22.73
N PHE A 175 0.04 33.53 23.58
CA PHE A 175 -0.38 34.93 23.70
C PHE A 175 0.71 35.82 24.30
N CYS A 176 1.71 35.24 24.98
CA CYS A 176 2.82 35.98 25.56
C CYS A 176 3.82 36.40 24.48
N SER A 177 4.21 35.51 23.56
CA SER A 177 5.28 35.77 22.59
C SER A 177 4.91 36.77 21.49
N VAL A 178 3.66 36.81 21.03
CA VAL A 178 3.21 37.79 20.03
C VAL A 178 2.93 39.17 20.67
N ARG A 179 2.44 39.20 21.92
CA ARG A 179 2.19 40.45 22.65
C ARG A 179 3.47 41.11 23.17
N LEU A 180 4.53 40.34 23.40
CA LEU A 180 5.89 40.84 23.70
C LEU A 180 6.61 41.48 22.50
N LEU A 181 6.14 41.26 21.27
CA LEU A 181 6.66 41.92 20.07
C LEU A 181 5.93 43.24 19.74
N ALA A 182 4.77 43.51 20.33
CA ALA A 182 4.02 44.74 20.12
C ALA A 182 4.81 46.03 20.48
N PRO A 183 5.63 46.09 21.55
CA PRO A 183 6.40 47.30 21.87
C PRO A 183 7.59 47.55 20.92
N LEU A 184 8.06 46.52 20.20
CA LEU A 184 9.17 46.64 19.25
C LEU A 184 8.74 47.24 17.90
N ILE A 185 7.43 47.32 17.63
CA ILE A 185 6.86 47.83 16.38
C ILE A 185 6.25 49.23 16.57
N SER A 186 5.93 49.64 17.80
CA SER A 186 5.20 50.90 18.10
C SER A 186 6.07 52.11 18.45
N GLY A 187 7.41 52.04 18.31
CA GLY A 187 8.29 53.22 18.30
C GLY A 187 8.06 54.24 19.42
N THR A 188 7.81 53.81 20.66
CA THR A 188 7.57 54.70 21.81
C THR A 188 8.43 54.27 22.98
N ALA A 189 9.71 54.62 22.89
CA ALA A 189 10.61 54.79 24.02
C ALA A 189 11.79 55.65 23.54
N TRP A 190 11.53 56.95 23.39
CA TRP A 190 12.31 58.13 23.82
C TRP A 190 11.41 59.35 23.64
#